data_AF-A0A0B0EI13-F1
#
_entry.id   AF-A0A0B0EI13-F1
#
_cell.length_a   1.000
_cell.length_b   1.000
_cell.length_c   1.000
_cell.angle_alpha   90.00
_cell.angle_beta   90.00
_cell.angle_gamma   90.00
#
_symmetry.space_group_name_H-M   'P 1'
#
loop_
_entity.id
_entity.type
_entity.pdbx_description
1 polymer ?
#
loop_
_entity_poly.entity_id
_entity_poly.type
_entity_poly.pdbx_seq_one_letter_code
_entity_poly.pdbx_strand_id
1 'polypeptide(L)'
;MKIKEDGVKEPWYFFPLIPFTIVISHVLITRFMALVNIRLAFLFNAEFEDHTEHVYAQLVAENPQWEDQPVHNELVKQYGDLNTWADVFRRIGLDERDHRNDSFIFCGKRECVVRYDGMPVRVERYDG
;
A
#
# COMPACT_ATOMS: atom_id res chain seq x y z
N MET A 1 -13.75 -6.66 -1.28
CA MET A 1 -12.82 -6.71 -0.13
C MET A 1 -13.08 -8.00 0.63
N LYS A 2 -12.05 -8.80 0.92
CA LYS A 2 -12.15 -10.17 1.46
C LYS A 2 -13.12 -10.32 2.64
N ILE A 3 -13.13 -9.36 3.58
CA ILE A 3 -14.06 -9.29 4.72
C ILE A 3 -15.54 -9.37 4.30
N LYS A 4 -15.90 -8.73 3.18
CA LYS A 4 -17.26 -8.76 2.63
C LYS A 4 -17.60 -10.09 1.94
N GLU A 5 -16.61 -10.80 1.40
CA GLU A 5 -16.80 -12.13 0.81
C GLU A 5 -16.91 -13.22 1.87
N ASP A 6 -16.08 -13.14 2.91
CA ASP A 6 -16.06 -14.11 4.01
C ASP A 6 -17.24 -13.93 4.98
N GLY A 7 -18.14 -12.96 4.73
CA GLY A 7 -19.33 -12.71 5.56
C GLY A 7 -19.01 -12.33 7.01
N VAL A 8 -17.79 -11.86 7.27
CA VAL A 8 -17.32 -11.52 8.62
C VAL A 8 -18.09 -10.29 9.12
N LYS A 9 -18.65 -10.38 10.34
CA LYS A 9 -19.35 -9.24 10.95
C LYS A 9 -18.42 -8.05 11.04
N GLU A 10 -18.86 -6.89 10.53
CA GLU A 10 -18.10 -5.65 10.61
C GLU A 10 -17.76 -5.32 12.08
N PRO A 11 -16.47 -5.20 12.41
CA PRO A 11 -16.04 -4.81 13.75
C PRO A 11 -16.61 -3.45 14.18
N TRP A 12 -16.90 -3.30 15.47
CA TRP A 12 -17.48 -2.08 16.04
C TRP A 12 -16.68 -0.79 15.77
N TYR A 13 -15.38 -0.90 15.51
CA TYR A 13 -14.51 0.24 15.20
C TYR A 13 -14.65 0.76 13.77
N PHE A 14 -15.42 0.08 12.91
CA PHE A 14 -15.91 0.66 11.65
C PHE A 14 -17.01 1.70 11.86
N PHE A 15 -17.45 1.94 13.11
CA PHE A 15 -18.33 3.04 13.45
C PHE A 15 -17.73 4.38 12.98
N PRO A 16 -18.47 5.22 12.23
CA PRO A 16 -17.92 6.29 11.39
C PRO A 16 -17.09 7.33 12.14
N LEU A 17 -17.26 7.46 13.46
CA LEU A 17 -16.48 8.38 14.28
C LEU A 17 -14.97 8.05 14.30
N ILE A 18 -14.61 6.76 14.34
CA ILE A 18 -13.21 6.34 14.43
C ILE A 18 -12.48 6.57 13.10
N PRO A 19 -12.97 6.06 11.93
CA PRO A 19 -12.37 6.37 10.64
C PRO A 19 -12.31 7.87 10.36
N PHE A 20 -13.36 8.63 10.72
CA PHE A 20 -13.38 10.09 10.52
C PHE A 20 -12.27 10.79 11.30
N THR A 21 -12.09 10.42 12.57
CA THR A 21 -11.01 10.98 13.41
C THR A 21 -9.64 10.65 12.82
N ILE A 22 -9.42 9.39 12.41
CA ILE A 22 -8.15 8.96 11.81
C ILE A 22 -7.86 9.75 10.52
N VAL A 23 -8.85 9.85 9.62
CA VAL A 23 -8.70 10.56 8.34
C VAL A 23 -8.41 12.04 8.56
N ILE A 24 -9.14 12.72 9.46
CA ILE A 24 -8.88 14.13 9.75
C ILE A 24 -7.48 14.33 10.33
N SER A 25 -7.09 13.53 11.32
CA SER A 25 -5.76 13.61 11.91
C SER A 25 -4.67 13.42 10.85
N HIS A 26 -4.83 12.41 9.98
CA HIS A 26 -3.89 12.15 8.89
C HIS A 26 -3.80 13.32 7.91
N VAL A 27 -4.93 13.89 7.48
CA VAL A 27 -4.97 15.03 6.56
C VAL A 27 -4.30 16.26 7.17
N LEU A 28 -4.54 16.55 8.45
CA LEU A 28 -3.94 17.70 9.11
C LEU A 28 -2.42 17.56 9.24
N ILE A 29 -1.94 16.38 9.67
CA ILE A 29 -0.51 16.12 9.85
C ILE A 29 0.21 16.17 8.51
N THR A 30 -0.27 15.45 7.50
CA THR A 30 0.40 15.39 6.18
C THR A 30 0.42 16.74 5.48
N ARG A 31 -0.67 17.52 5.55
CA ARG A 31 -0.70 18.89 5.00
C ARG A 31 0.25 19.82 5.74
N PHE A 32 0.31 19.74 7.07
CA PHE A 32 1.25 20.54 7.84
C PHE A 32 2.71 20.21 7.47
N MET A 33 3.06 18.93 7.37
CA MET A 33 4.39 18.51 6.93
C MET A 33 4.69 18.99 5.51
N ALA A 34 3.74 18.85 4.58
CA ALA A 34 3.91 19.31 3.20
C ALA A 34 4.16 20.83 3.10
N LEU A 35 3.50 21.62 3.95
CA LEU A 35 3.69 23.08 4.02
C LEU A 35 5.07 23.46 4.60
N VAL A 36 5.57 22.72 5.58
CA VAL A 36 6.87 23.00 6.22
C VAL A 36 8.03 22.48 5.37
N ASN A 37 7.95 21.24 4.93
CA ASN A 37 8.96 20.59 4.10
C ASN A 37 8.37 19.40 3.33
N ILE A 38 8.09 19.62 2.05
CA ILE A 38 7.54 18.59 1.18
C ILE A 38 8.42 17.34 1.05
N ARG A 39 9.76 17.48 1.10
CA ARG A 39 10.67 16.33 1.03
C ARG A 39 10.58 15.47 2.29
N LEU A 40 10.40 16.09 3.46
CA LEU A 40 10.16 15.36 4.70
C LEU A 40 8.81 14.65 4.67
N ALA A 41 7.78 15.27 4.09
CA ALA A 41 6.47 14.63 3.90
C ALA A 41 6.58 13.38 3.01
N PHE A 42 7.35 13.45 1.92
CA PHE A 42 7.62 12.28 1.08
C PHE A 42 8.46 11.22 1.79
N LEU A 43 9.48 11.60 2.58
CA LEU A 43 10.24 10.63 3.36
C LEU A 43 9.36 9.91 4.38
N PHE A 44 8.49 10.65 5.08
CA PHE A 44 7.52 10.07 6.00
C PHE A 44 6.54 9.13 5.29
N ASN A 45 6.09 9.49 4.07
CA ASN A 45 5.29 8.59 3.26
C ASN A 45 6.06 7.30 2.94
N ALA A 46 7.33 7.40 2.54
CA ALA A 46 8.16 6.22 2.26
C ALA A 46 8.28 5.28 3.46
N GLU A 47 8.40 5.81 4.68
CA GLU A 47 8.40 5.00 5.91
C GLU A 47 7.05 4.31 6.16
N PHE A 48 5.94 4.99 5.84
CA PHE A 48 4.60 4.42 5.94
C PHE A 48 4.39 3.28 4.93
N GLU A 49 4.82 3.47 3.68
CA GLU A 49 4.72 2.44 2.64
C GLU A 49 5.64 1.25 2.94
N ASP A 50 6.84 1.49 3.48
CA ASP A 50 7.74 0.42 3.93
C ASP A 50 7.08 -0.46 5.00
N HIS A 51 6.46 0.16 6.00
CA HIS A 51 5.73 -0.56 7.04
C HIS A 51 4.56 -1.34 6.44
N THR A 52 3.80 -0.72 5.53
CA THR A 52 2.63 -1.33 4.90
C THR A 52 3.01 -2.54 4.03
N GLU A 53 4.10 -2.45 3.26
CA GLU A 53 4.67 -3.57 2.51
C GLU A 53 4.97 -4.77 3.44
N HIS A 54 5.65 -4.52 4.57
CA HIS A 54 5.98 -5.56 5.54
C HIS A 54 4.73 -6.17 6.19
N VAL A 55 3.72 -5.36 6.49
CA VAL A 55 2.43 -5.83 7.03
C VAL A 55 1.75 -6.78 6.05
N TYR A 56 1.73 -6.48 4.74
CA TYR A 56 1.17 -7.39 3.75
C TYR A 56 1.99 -8.67 3.59
N ALA A 57 3.33 -8.56 3.60
CA ALA A 57 4.21 -9.73 3.55
C ALA A 57 3.97 -10.67 4.75
N GLN A 58 3.87 -10.09 5.96
CA GLN A 58 3.54 -10.83 7.17
C GLN A 58 2.14 -11.42 7.11
N LEU A 59 1.14 -10.67 6.63
CA LEU A 59 -0.24 -11.13 6.50
C LEU A 59 -0.33 -12.38 5.60
N VAL A 60 0.39 -12.42 4.48
CA VAL A 60 0.44 -13.61 3.61
C VAL A 60 1.15 -14.77 4.31
N ALA A 61 2.27 -14.51 4.98
CA ALA A 61 3.02 -15.54 5.71
C ALA A 61 2.20 -16.17 6.86
N GLU A 62 1.37 -15.38 7.54
CA GLU A 62 0.49 -15.83 8.62
C GLU A 62 -0.76 -16.57 8.11
N ASN A 63 -1.05 -16.53 6.80
CA ASN A 63 -2.25 -17.11 6.20
C ASN A 63 -1.91 -18.03 5.00
N PRO A 64 -1.15 -19.13 5.21
CA PRO A 64 -0.74 -20.03 4.13
C PRO A 64 -1.91 -20.67 3.38
N GLN A 65 -3.09 -20.79 4.01
CA GLN A 65 -4.31 -21.29 3.37
C GLN A 65 -4.79 -20.44 2.19
N TRP A 66 -4.31 -19.20 2.06
CA TRP A 66 -4.67 -18.33 0.93
C TRP A 66 -3.95 -18.66 -0.37
N GLU A 67 -2.91 -19.49 -0.32
CA GLU A 67 -2.21 -19.99 -1.51
C GLU A 67 -3.12 -20.87 -2.37
N ASP A 68 -4.06 -21.57 -1.75
CA ASP A 68 -5.01 -22.45 -2.44
C ASP A 68 -6.41 -21.84 -2.53
N GLN A 69 -6.64 -20.66 -1.94
CA GLN A 69 -7.94 -20.01 -1.93
C GLN A 69 -8.11 -19.16 -3.20
N PRO A 70 -8.94 -19.59 -4.17
CA PRO A 70 -9.12 -18.84 -5.40
C PRO A 70 -9.80 -17.50 -5.13
N VAL A 71 -9.44 -16.49 -5.92
CA VAL A 71 -10.13 -15.19 -5.91
C VAL A 71 -11.11 -15.13 -7.08
N HIS A 72 -12.39 -14.89 -6.78
CA HIS A 72 -13.45 -14.76 -7.79
C HIS A 72 -14.00 -13.34 -7.88
N ASN A 73 -13.36 -12.40 -7.20
CA ASN A 73 -13.79 -11.01 -7.13
C ASN A 73 -13.56 -10.30 -8.47
N GLU A 74 -14.64 -9.82 -9.09
CA GLU A 74 -14.58 -9.06 -10.34
C GLU A 74 -13.74 -7.77 -10.22
N LEU A 75 -13.67 -7.15 -9.03
CA LEU A 75 -12.80 -5.99 -8.82
C LEU A 75 -11.31 -6.37 -8.86
N VAL A 76 -10.97 -7.56 -8.38
CA VAL A 76 -9.58 -8.05 -8.38
C VAL A 76 -9.14 -8.40 -9.79
N LYS A 77 -10.03 -8.97 -10.62
CA LYS A 77 -9.75 -9.25 -12.04
C LYS A 77 -9.32 -8.00 -12.82
N GLN A 78 -9.76 -6.80 -12.41
CA GLN A 78 -9.33 -5.54 -13.03
C GLN A 78 -7.87 -5.17 -12.71
N TYR A 79 -7.31 -5.69 -11.62
CA TYR A 79 -5.93 -5.46 -11.21
C TYR A 79 -4.93 -6.45 -11.85
N GLY A 80 -5.44 -7.50 -12.50
CA GLY A 80 -4.65 -8.50 -13.22
C GLY A 80 -5.21 -9.91 -13.05
N ASP A 81 -4.62 -10.86 -13.77
CA ASP A 81 -4.94 -12.29 -13.67
C ASP A 81 -4.30 -12.90 -12.40
N LEU A 82 -4.81 -12.49 -11.25
CA LEU A 82 -4.42 -13.03 -9.93
C LEU A 82 -5.31 -14.22 -9.61
N ASN A 83 -4.70 -15.35 -9.29
CA ASN A 83 -5.42 -16.62 -9.13
C ASN A 83 -5.91 -16.83 -7.70
N THR A 84 -5.14 -16.38 -6.72
CA THR A 84 -5.33 -16.71 -5.31
C THR A 84 -5.37 -15.45 -4.43
N TRP A 85 -5.94 -15.55 -3.23
CA TRP A 85 -5.90 -14.44 -2.29
C TRP A 85 -4.48 -14.08 -1.84
N ALA A 86 -3.56 -15.04 -1.78
CA ALA A 86 -2.16 -14.77 -1.49
C ALA A 86 -1.54 -13.89 -2.59
N ASP A 87 -1.83 -14.16 -3.87
CA ASP A 87 -1.35 -13.35 -4.98
C ASP A 87 -1.88 -11.91 -4.94
N VAL A 88 -3.14 -11.74 -4.53
CA VAL A 88 -3.75 -10.41 -4.34
C VAL A 88 -2.99 -9.60 -3.30
N PHE A 89 -2.77 -10.15 -2.11
CA PHE A 89 -2.08 -9.39 -1.06
C PHE A 89 -0.60 -9.18 -1.36
N ARG A 90 0.06 -10.12 -2.05
CA ARG A 90 1.42 -9.90 -2.57
C ARG A 90 1.46 -8.76 -3.57
N ARG A 91 0.50 -8.71 -4.50
CA ARG A 91 0.44 -7.62 -5.48
C ARG A 91 0.25 -6.28 -4.80
N ILE A 92 -0.64 -6.19 -3.82
CA ILE A 92 -0.82 -4.97 -3.02
C ILE A 92 0.49 -4.58 -2.33
N GLY A 93 1.19 -5.52 -1.69
CA GLY A 93 2.50 -5.25 -1.08
C GLY A 93 3.55 -4.71 -2.08
N LEU A 94 3.55 -5.21 -3.33
CA LEU A 94 4.40 -4.68 -4.40
C LEU A 94 3.97 -3.28 -4.85
N ASP A 95 2.67 -2.98 -4.87
CA ASP A 95 2.17 -1.63 -5.17
C ASP A 95 2.65 -0.64 -4.09
N GLU A 96 2.64 -1.02 -2.80
CA GLU A 96 3.21 -0.17 -1.73
C GLU A 96 4.72 0.00 -1.86
N ARG A 97 5.45 -1.04 -2.30
CA ARG A 97 6.88 -0.90 -2.64
C ARG A 97 7.11 0.13 -3.75
N ASP A 98 6.24 0.17 -4.76
CA ASP A 98 6.30 1.17 -5.81
C ASP A 98 6.01 2.58 -5.29
N HIS A 99 5.02 2.74 -4.41
CA HIS A 99 4.73 4.02 -3.74
C HIS A 99 5.90 4.49 -2.85
N ARG A 100 6.58 3.56 -2.16
CA ARG A 100 7.80 3.84 -1.39
C ARG A 100 8.91 4.36 -2.30
N ASN A 101 9.16 3.65 -3.40
CA ASN A 101 10.20 4.03 -4.37
C ASN A 101 9.92 5.41 -4.98
N ASP A 102 8.67 5.72 -5.32
CA ASP A 102 8.26 7.06 -5.77
C ASP A 102 8.57 8.13 -4.72
N SER A 103 8.21 7.85 -3.47
CA SER A 103 8.42 8.75 -2.36
C SER A 103 9.92 9.05 -2.15
N PHE A 104 10.78 8.04 -2.30
CA PHE A 104 12.24 8.23 -2.30
C PHE A 104 12.73 9.09 -3.47
N ILE A 105 12.19 8.90 -4.68
CA ILE A 105 12.52 9.74 -5.83
C ILE A 105 12.11 11.19 -5.55
N PHE A 106 10.90 11.44 -5.04
CA PHE A 106 10.39 12.79 -4.78
C PHE A 106 11.12 13.52 -3.64
N CYS A 107 11.62 12.80 -2.63
CA CYS A 107 12.43 13.39 -1.57
C CYS A 107 13.93 13.52 -1.93
N GLY A 108 14.34 13.01 -3.10
CA GLY A 108 15.71 13.09 -3.62
C GLY A 108 16.65 11.99 -3.12
N LYS A 109 16.11 10.91 -2.56
CA LYS A 109 16.85 9.74 -2.03
C LYS A 109 16.85 8.57 -3.01
N ARG A 110 17.32 8.80 -4.23
CA ARG A 110 17.33 7.77 -5.31
C ARG A 110 18.15 6.53 -4.92
N GLU A 111 19.14 6.69 -4.05
CA GLU A 111 19.95 5.60 -3.48
C GLU A 111 19.14 4.60 -2.64
N CYS A 112 17.96 5.00 -2.14
CA CYS A 112 17.07 4.14 -1.35
C CYS A 112 16.07 3.35 -2.20
N VAL A 113 16.05 3.54 -3.52
CA VAL A 113 15.12 2.85 -4.42
C VAL A 113 15.48 1.37 -4.52
N VAL A 114 14.52 0.49 -4.23
CA VAL A 114 14.69 -0.96 -4.30
C VAL A 114 14.16 -1.46 -5.63
N ARG A 115 15.05 -1.98 -6.50
CA ARG A 115 14.68 -2.60 -7.77
C ARG A 115 14.28 -4.06 -7.56
N TYR A 116 13.30 -4.52 -8.32
CA TYR A 116 12.82 -5.90 -8.29
C TYR A 116 12.23 -6.31 -9.65
N ASP A 117 12.10 -7.61 -9.89
CA ASP A 117 11.56 -8.14 -11.15
C ASP A 117 10.09 -7.77 -11.32
N GLY A 118 9.74 -7.23 -12.48
CA GLY A 118 8.39 -6.73 -12.74
C GLY A 118 8.10 -5.33 -12.21
N MET A 119 9.09 -4.63 -11.66
CA MET A 119 8.98 -3.21 -11.31
C MET A 119 8.55 -2.40 -12.55
N PRO A 120 7.52 -1.53 -12.45
CA PRO A 120 7.06 -0.74 -13.58
C PRO A 120 8.18 0.18 -14.07
N VAL A 121 8.35 0.26 -15.40
CA VAL A 121 9.27 1.22 -16.03
C VAL A 121 8.67 2.62 -15.85
N ARG A 122 9.10 3.29 -14.79
CA ARG A 122 8.79 4.70 -14.58
C ARG A 122 9.78 5.49 -15.41
N VAL A 123 9.33 6.00 -16.56
CA VAL A 123 10.09 6.92 -17.42
C VAL A 123 10.71 7.97 -16.50
N GLU A 124 12.01 8.18 -16.60
CA GLU A 124 12.78 9.24 -15.94
C GLU A 124 12.18 10.61 -16.29
N ARG A 125 11.07 10.96 -15.66
CA ARG A 125 10.31 12.17 -15.96
C ARG A 125 10.77 13.32 -15.07
N TYR A 126 12.01 13.29 -14.56
CA TYR A 126 12.53 14.30 -13.64
C TYR A 126 14.06 14.46 -13.76
N ASP A 127 14.57 14.37 -14.99
CA ASP A 127 15.84 14.97 -15.37
C ASP A 127 15.52 16.28 -16.13
N GLY A 128 15.29 17.33 -15.36
CA GLY A 128 14.99 18.69 -15.82
C GLY A 128 15.21 19.68 -14.70
#